data_AF-A0A5N8V7T3-F1
#
_entry.id   AF-A0A5N8V7T3-F1
#
_cell.length_a   1.000
_cell.length_b   1.000
_cell.length_c   1.000
_cell.angle_alpha   90.00
_cell.angle_beta   90.00
_cell.angle_gamma   90.00
#
_symmetry.space_group_name_H-M   'P 1'
#
loop_
_entity.id
_entity.type
_entity.pdbx_description
1 polymer ?
#
loop_
_entity_poly.entity_id
_entity_poly.type
_entity_poly.pdbx_seq_one_letter_code
_entity_poly.pdbx_strand_id
1 'polypeptide(L)'
;MDEAIEKTLKRQFDAEEGSFLLRLRGDLEWDRAAFTRLERAMRTACEQSQGDQKLDRWLAEGFYEVATWVPTWTSHPNFPRPTPESYYEDCIERISDLTSWFFRGWHDYSEGHLWPDL
;
A
#
# COMPACT_ATOMS: atom_id res chain seq x y z
N MET A 1 -2.30 1.00 -17.27
CA MET A 1 -1.42 1.51 -16.21
C MET A 1 -0.07 1.90 -16.83
N ASP A 2 0.57 2.95 -16.32
CA ASP A 2 1.93 3.34 -16.70
C ASP A 2 2.93 2.20 -16.41
N GLU A 3 3.86 1.94 -17.34
CA GLU A 3 4.78 0.79 -17.26
C GLU A 3 5.69 0.86 -16.02
N ALA A 4 6.12 2.07 -15.61
CA ALA A 4 6.97 2.23 -14.44
C ALA A 4 6.19 1.93 -13.16
N ILE A 5 4.93 2.36 -13.06
CA ILE A 5 4.04 2.06 -11.93
C ILE A 5 3.75 0.57 -11.87
N GLU A 6 3.41 -0.04 -13.00
CA GLU A 6 3.18 -1.49 -13.09
C GLU A 6 4.38 -2.28 -12.59
N LYS A 7 5.58 -1.92 -13.07
CA LYS A 7 6.82 -2.54 -12.63
C LYS A 7 7.06 -2.33 -11.13
N THR A 8 6.87 -1.13 -10.61
CA THR A 8 7.04 -0.87 -9.17
C THR A 8 6.09 -1.72 -8.33
N LEU A 9 4.82 -1.82 -8.70
CA LEU A 9 3.85 -2.61 -7.95
C LEU A 9 4.14 -4.11 -8.00
N LYS A 10 4.49 -4.66 -9.17
CA LYS A 10 4.91 -6.06 -9.28
C LYS A 10 6.06 -6.37 -8.32
N ARG A 11 7.12 -5.55 -8.33
CA ARG A 11 8.26 -5.74 -7.43
C ARG A 11 7.89 -5.65 -5.96
N GLN A 12 6.93 -4.79 -5.60
CA GLN A 12 6.47 -4.65 -4.23
C GLN A 12 5.64 -5.85 -3.77
N PHE A 13 4.69 -6.31 -4.61
CA PHE A 13 3.80 -7.43 -4.31
C PHE A 13 4.53 -8.77 -4.30
N ASP A 14 5.46 -8.98 -5.24
CA ASP A 14 6.29 -10.18 -5.32
C ASP A 14 7.39 -10.24 -4.22
N ALA A 15 7.39 -9.26 -3.30
CA ALA A 15 8.36 -9.12 -2.22
C ALA A 15 9.83 -9.20 -2.73
N GLU A 16 10.13 -8.53 -3.85
CA GLU A 16 11.49 -8.49 -4.39
C GLU A 16 12.45 -7.68 -3.50
N GLU A 17 13.75 -7.78 -3.79
CA GLU A 17 14.79 -7.00 -3.13
C GLU A 17 14.47 -5.49 -3.13
N GLY A 18 14.50 -4.89 -1.94
CA GLY A 18 14.16 -3.48 -1.71
C GLY A 18 12.66 -3.15 -1.64
N SER A 19 11.78 -4.16 -1.68
CA SER A 19 10.34 -4.01 -1.41
C SER A 19 10.04 -3.82 0.08
N PHE A 20 8.89 -3.22 0.36
CA PHE A 20 8.39 -3.06 1.72
C PHE A 20 8.03 -4.41 2.35
N LEU A 21 7.32 -5.28 1.61
CA LEU A 21 6.84 -6.57 2.13
C LEU A 21 7.98 -7.51 2.51
N LEU A 22 9.08 -7.50 1.73
CA LEU A 22 10.26 -8.32 2.04
C LEU A 22 10.87 -7.94 3.39
N ARG A 23 11.12 -6.66 3.63
CA ARG A 23 11.69 -6.18 4.90
C ARG A 23 10.72 -6.36 6.07
N LEU A 24 9.45 -6.07 5.84
CA LEU A 24 8.43 -6.20 6.87
C LEU A 24 8.32 -7.65 7.37
N ARG A 25 8.28 -8.62 6.45
CA ARG A 25 8.06 -10.02 6.79
C ARG A 25 9.35 -10.80 7.10
N GLY A 26 10.44 -10.48 6.42
CA GLY A 26 11.74 -11.13 6.55
C GLY A 26 12.53 -10.62 7.77
N ASP A 27 12.54 -9.30 7.96
CA ASP A 27 13.44 -8.63 8.92
C ASP A 27 12.70 -8.01 10.12
N LEU A 28 11.36 -8.05 10.11
CA LEU A 28 10.50 -7.33 11.09
C LEU A 28 10.80 -5.83 11.12
N GLU A 29 11.18 -5.26 9.97
CA GLU A 29 11.54 -3.86 9.80
C GLU A 29 10.46 -3.12 9.04
N TRP A 30 9.94 -2.03 9.63
CA TRP A 30 9.14 -1.05 8.90
C TRP A 30 10.07 -0.05 8.19
N ASP A 31 10.45 -0.35 6.95
CA ASP A 31 11.18 0.59 6.10
C ASP A 31 10.22 1.67 5.58
N ARG A 32 10.28 2.86 6.19
CA ARG A 32 9.44 4.01 5.81
C ARG A 32 9.60 4.39 4.35
N ALA A 33 10.82 4.40 3.82
CA ALA A 33 11.05 4.79 2.43
C ALA A 33 10.48 3.76 1.46
N ALA A 34 10.55 2.46 1.79
CA ALA A 34 9.91 1.42 1.01
C ALA A 34 8.38 1.51 1.08
N PHE A 35 7.83 1.79 2.27
CA PHE A 35 6.40 2.03 2.45
C PHE A 35 5.90 3.20 1.60
N THR A 36 6.56 4.37 1.67
CA THR A 36 6.19 5.54 0.86
C THR A 36 6.22 5.23 -0.65
N ARG A 37 7.16 4.40 -1.12
CA ARG A 37 7.20 3.97 -2.54
C ARG A 37 6.00 3.09 -2.90
N LEU A 38 5.65 2.13 -2.04
CA LEU A 38 4.49 1.27 -2.22
C LEU A 38 3.19 2.09 -2.21
N GLU A 39 3.00 2.93 -1.20
CA GLU A 39 1.82 3.80 -1.04
C GLU A 39 1.60 4.67 -2.27
N ARG A 40 2.63 5.37 -2.73
CA ARG A 40 2.52 6.24 -3.90
C ARG A 40 2.19 5.46 -5.17
N ALA A 41 2.78 4.29 -5.35
CA ALA A 41 2.49 3.43 -6.50
C ALA A 41 1.05 2.90 -6.46
N MET A 42 0.55 2.48 -5.28
CA MET A 42 -0.83 2.06 -5.09
C MET A 42 -1.79 3.22 -5.38
N ARG A 43 -1.51 4.42 -4.87
CA ARG A 43 -2.30 5.62 -5.14
C ARG A 43 -2.39 5.94 -6.63
N THR A 44 -1.26 5.94 -7.33
CA THR A 44 -1.24 6.17 -8.78
C THR A 44 -1.99 5.08 -9.55
N ALA A 45 -1.96 3.82 -9.10
CA ALA A 45 -2.80 2.77 -9.69
C ALA A 45 -4.29 3.05 -9.47
N CYS A 46 -4.70 3.52 -8.29
CA CYS A 46 -6.10 3.91 -8.05
C CYS A 46 -6.54 5.05 -8.98
N GLU A 47 -5.71 6.08 -9.16
CA GLU A 47 -5.97 7.19 -10.07
C GLU A 47 -6.14 6.70 -11.52
N GLN A 48 -5.27 5.79 -11.96
CA GLN A 48 -5.27 5.28 -13.34
C GLN A 48 -6.37 4.26 -13.63
N SER A 49 -6.87 3.56 -12.60
CA SER A 49 -7.96 2.58 -12.71
C SER A 49 -9.32 3.13 -12.29
N GLN A 50 -9.42 4.42 -11.98
CA GLN A 50 -10.67 5.04 -11.56
C GLN A 50 -11.74 4.94 -12.66
N GLY A 51 -12.87 4.32 -12.34
CA GLY A 51 -13.97 4.08 -13.27
C GLY A 51 -13.84 2.83 -14.15
N ASP A 52 -12.71 2.11 -14.09
CA ASP A 52 -12.53 0.86 -14.83
C ASP A 52 -13.50 -0.21 -14.33
N GLN A 53 -14.11 -0.94 -15.27
CA GLN A 53 -15.06 -2.02 -14.96
C GLN A 53 -14.38 -3.39 -14.77
N LYS A 54 -13.08 -3.48 -15.06
CA LYS A 54 -12.29 -4.70 -14.98
C LYS A 54 -10.94 -4.37 -14.37
N LEU A 55 -10.57 -5.16 -13.37
CA LEU A 55 -9.27 -5.06 -12.71
C LEU A 55 -8.43 -6.27 -13.11
N ASP A 56 -7.15 -6.03 -13.34
CA ASP A 56 -6.20 -7.12 -13.54
C ASP A 56 -6.08 -7.93 -12.25
N ARG A 57 -6.15 -9.26 -12.37
CA ARG A 57 -6.18 -10.15 -11.21
C ARG A 57 -4.97 -9.96 -10.29
N TRP A 58 -3.77 -9.91 -10.86
CA TRP A 58 -2.54 -9.78 -10.07
C TRP A 58 -2.51 -8.47 -9.27
N LEU A 59 -3.11 -7.40 -9.81
CA LEU A 59 -3.19 -6.10 -9.16
C LEU A 59 -4.22 -6.16 -8.01
N ALA A 60 -5.41 -6.72 -8.28
CA ALA A 60 -6.43 -6.97 -7.26
C ALA A 60 -5.92 -7.83 -6.10
N GLU A 61 -5.20 -8.92 -6.40
CA GLU A 61 -4.58 -9.78 -5.39
C GLU A 61 -3.57 -9.01 -4.55
N GLY A 62 -2.65 -8.26 -5.17
CA GLY A 62 -1.66 -7.47 -4.44
C GLY A 62 -2.27 -6.43 -3.49
N PHE A 63 -3.29 -5.68 -3.93
CA PHE A 63 -4.00 -4.73 -3.07
C PHE A 63 -4.69 -5.43 -1.89
N TYR A 64 -5.33 -6.57 -2.14
CA TYR A 64 -5.97 -7.38 -1.10
C TYR A 64 -4.95 -7.92 -0.09
N GLU A 65 -3.82 -8.44 -0.57
CA GLU A 65 -2.77 -9.02 0.26
C GLU A 65 -2.12 -7.96 1.15
N VAL A 66 -1.76 -6.80 0.62
CA VAL A 66 -1.19 -5.70 1.41
C VAL A 66 -2.18 -5.26 2.51
N ALA A 67 -3.45 -5.08 2.18
CA ALA A 67 -4.48 -4.69 3.14
C ALA A 67 -4.79 -5.76 4.19
N THR A 68 -4.53 -7.03 3.89
CA THR A 68 -4.81 -8.14 4.82
C THR A 68 -3.59 -8.45 5.69
N TRP A 69 -2.41 -8.51 5.09
CA TRP A 69 -1.21 -9.02 5.73
C TRP A 69 -0.46 -7.98 6.52
N VAL A 70 -0.31 -6.74 6.02
CA VAL A 70 0.44 -5.71 6.73
C VAL A 70 -0.12 -5.47 8.14
N PRO A 71 -1.44 -5.24 8.33
CA PRO A 71 -2.00 -5.08 9.68
C PRO A 71 -1.80 -6.33 10.53
N THR A 72 -1.94 -7.51 9.93
CA THR A 72 -1.78 -8.79 10.64
C THR A 72 -0.35 -8.95 11.17
N TRP A 73 0.65 -8.72 10.33
CA TRP A 73 2.06 -8.87 10.68
C TRP A 73 2.53 -7.85 11.71
N THR A 74 1.96 -6.64 11.69
CA THR A 74 2.31 -5.56 12.62
C THR A 74 1.44 -5.50 13.87
N SER A 75 0.40 -6.33 13.99
CA SER A 75 -0.52 -6.32 15.14
C SER A 75 0.09 -6.87 16.43
N HIS A 76 1.15 -7.69 16.33
CA HIS A 76 1.71 -8.34 17.51
C HIS A 76 2.37 -7.31 18.45
N PRO A 77 2.20 -7.40 19.78
CA PRO A 77 2.76 -6.44 20.73
C PRO A 77 4.28 -6.24 20.59
N ASN A 78 5.01 -7.31 20.28
CA ASN A 78 6.47 -7.29 20.15
C ASN A 78 6.99 -6.83 18.78
N PHE A 79 6.15 -6.39 17.85
CA PHE A 79 6.63 -5.80 16.61
C PHE A 79 7.43 -4.51 16.90
N PRO A 80 8.65 -4.33 16.34
CA PRO A 80 9.45 -3.13 16.61
C PRO A 80 8.77 -1.86 16.09
N ARG A 81 8.51 -0.89 16.98
CA ARG A 81 7.89 0.40 16.64
C ARG A 81 8.76 1.55 17.15
N PRO A 82 9.80 1.97 16.39
CA PRO A 82 10.66 3.10 16.78
C PRO A 82 9.96 4.47 16.63
N THR A 83 8.84 4.53 15.93
CA THR A 83 8.01 5.73 15.76
C THR A 83 6.75 5.64 16.62
N PRO A 84 6.03 6.75 16.86
CA PRO A 84 4.76 6.74 17.58
C PRO A 84 3.74 5.78 16.95
N GLU A 85 2.85 5.23 17.77
CA GLU A 85 1.80 4.28 17.35
C GLU A 85 0.90 4.87 16.25
N SER A 86 0.52 6.15 16.38
CA SER A 86 -0.31 6.87 15.41
C SER A 86 0.25 6.82 13.99
N TYR A 87 1.58 6.79 13.83
CA TYR A 87 2.19 6.67 12.50
C TYR A 87 1.80 5.36 11.80
N TYR A 88 1.82 4.25 12.52
CA TYR A 88 1.45 2.95 11.96
C TYR A 88 -0.05 2.90 11.70
N GLU A 89 -0.86 3.44 12.61
CA GLU A 89 -2.31 3.56 12.43
C GLU A 89 -2.65 4.32 11.15
N ASP A 90 -2.05 5.51 10.95
CA ASP A 90 -2.23 6.32 9.73
C ASP A 90 -1.80 5.56 8.45
N CYS A 91 -0.72 4.78 8.53
CA CYS A 91 -0.26 3.95 7.41
C CYS A 91 -1.21 2.80 7.09
N ILE A 92 -1.75 2.14 8.11
CA ILE A 92 -2.72 1.05 7.94
C ILE A 92 -4.04 1.59 7.39
N GLU A 93 -4.51 2.73 7.89
CA GLU A 93 -5.69 3.43 7.36
C GLU A 93 -5.47 3.80 5.88
N ARG A 94 -4.30 4.34 5.53
CA ARG A 94 -3.95 4.65 4.13
C ARG A 94 -4.04 3.44 3.22
N ILE A 95 -3.50 2.28 3.64
CA ILE A 95 -3.60 1.04 2.86
C ILE A 95 -5.07 0.67 2.66
N SER A 96 -5.87 0.71 3.72
CA SER A 96 -7.30 0.38 3.67
C SER A 96 -8.05 1.29 2.70
N ASP A 97 -7.81 2.60 2.77
CA ASP A 97 -8.46 3.57 1.89
C ASP A 97 -8.09 3.39 0.43
N LEU A 98 -6.80 3.17 0.13
CA LEU A 98 -6.33 2.92 -1.23
C LEU A 98 -6.92 1.62 -1.79
N THR A 99 -6.96 0.54 -1.00
CA THR A 99 -7.55 -0.73 -1.42
C THR A 99 -9.06 -0.61 -1.63
N SER A 100 -9.78 0.11 -0.76
CA SER A 100 -11.20 0.40 -0.93
C SER A 100 -11.46 1.18 -2.22
N TRP A 101 -10.68 2.23 -2.47
CA TRP A 101 -10.76 3.02 -3.70
C TRP A 101 -10.51 2.14 -4.92
N PHE A 102 -9.43 1.36 -4.95
CA PHE A 102 -9.08 0.52 -6.09
C PHE A 102 -10.22 -0.43 -6.47
N PHE A 103 -10.87 -1.07 -5.50
CA PHE A 103 -11.97 -1.99 -5.76
C PHE A 103 -13.30 -1.32 -6.09
N ARG A 104 -13.59 -0.15 -5.51
CA ARG A 104 -14.85 0.56 -5.75
C ARG A 104 -14.81 1.40 -7.03
N GLY A 105 -13.61 1.78 -7.47
CA GLY A 105 -13.41 2.70 -8.59
C GLY A 105 -13.75 4.15 -8.27
N TRP A 106 -13.93 4.51 -6.98
CA TRP A 106 -14.15 5.87 -6.50
C TRP A 106 -13.72 6.01 -5.02
N HIS A 107 -13.51 7.24 -4.57
CA HIS A 107 -13.17 7.60 -3.19
C HIS A 107 -13.94 8.85 -2.73
N ASP A 108 -14.01 9.06 -1.42
CA ASP A 108 -14.71 10.21 -0.82
C ASP A 108 -13.82 11.46 -0.62
N TYR A 109 -12.51 11.38 -0.90
CA TYR A 109 -11.65 12.56 -0.82
C TYR A 109 -12.09 13.67 -1.77
N SER A 110 -12.09 14.89 -1.26
CA SER A 110 -12.43 16.09 -2.02
C SER A 110 -11.42 16.34 -3.14
N GLU A 111 -11.85 17.00 -4.22
CA GLU A 111 -10.91 17.51 -5.23
C GLU A 111 -9.83 18.39 -4.57
N GLY A 112 -8.56 18.13 -4.90
CA GLY A 112 -7.43 18.83 -4.30
C GLY A 112 -7.04 18.33 -2.90
N HIS A 113 -7.54 17.17 -2.46
CA HIS A 113 -7.07 16.52 -1.23
C HIS A 113 -5.55 16.36 -1.23
N LEU A 114 -4.91 16.86 -0.18
CA LEU A 114 -3.48 16.73 0.04
C LEU A 114 -3.23 15.49 0.90
N TRP A 115 -2.62 14.48 0.28
CA TRP A 115 -2.16 13.29 0.98
C TRP A 115 -0.97 13.65 1.86
N PRO A 116 -1.07 13.57 3.21
CA PRO A 116 0.06 13.84 4.06
C PRO A 116 1.15 12.80 3.82
N ASP A 117 2.41 13.23 3.87
CA ASP A 117 3.56 12.35 3.82
C ASP A 117 3.58 11.47 5.09
N LEU A 118 3.74 10.18 4.88
CA LEU A 118 3.90 9.13 5.89
C LEU A 118 5.32 8.55 5.77
#